data_AF-A0A5A7SHY9-F1
#
_entry.id   AF-A0A5A7SHY9-F1
#
_cell.length_a   1.000
_cell.length_b   1.000
_cell.length_c   1.000
_cell.angle_alpha   90.00
_cell.angle_beta   90.00
_cell.angle_gamma   90.00
#
_symmetry.space_group_name_H-M   'P 1'
#
loop_
_entity.id
_entity.type
_entity.pdbx_description
1 polymer ?
#
loop_
_entity_poly.entity_id
_entity_poly.type
_entity_poly.pdbx_seq_one_letter_code
_entity_poly.pdbx_strand_id
1 'polypeptide(L)'
;MEGVGGSPGSDLSVVPDDVPAVGRYAYEMAQNLKSALESAGHDVDSLTSGGWRSGAADSYAAGWKECFDGGTRIFDALTQMADKLGVNADNYRRRDDSSASSFTGLNMGGAASRPERSRSIWITSTRR
;
A
#
# COMPACT_ATOMS: atom_id res chain seq x y z
N MET A 1 4.92 -43.32 -9.80
CA MET A 1 4.65 -41.96 -10.34
C MET A 1 3.87 -41.21 -9.27
N GLU A 2 4.58 -40.66 -8.28
CA GLU A 2 3.99 -39.76 -7.31
C GLU A 2 4.02 -38.35 -7.91
N GLY A 3 2.83 -37.82 -8.20
CA GLY A 3 2.68 -36.41 -8.50
C GLY A 3 2.88 -35.63 -7.21
N VAL A 4 4.09 -35.08 -7.02
CA VAL A 4 4.30 -33.97 -6.10
C VAL A 4 3.46 -32.81 -6.64
N GLY A 5 2.25 -32.68 -6.11
CA GLY A 5 1.46 -31.48 -6.24
C GLY A 5 2.24 -30.37 -5.55
N GLY A 6 2.84 -29.49 -6.36
CA GLY A 6 3.40 -28.25 -5.85
C GLY A 6 2.34 -27.55 -5.02
N SER A 7 2.68 -27.24 -3.76
CA SER A 7 1.82 -26.48 -2.87
C SER A 7 1.44 -25.16 -3.57
N PRO A 8 0.17 -24.92 -3.92
CA PRO A 8 -0.25 -23.63 -4.42
C PRO A 8 -0.19 -22.67 -3.24
N GLY A 9 0.61 -21.61 -3.38
CA GLY A 9 0.74 -20.58 -2.37
C GLY A 9 1.94 -20.82 -1.46
N SER A 10 3.15 -20.63 -2.00
CA SER A 10 4.09 -19.75 -1.27
C SER A 10 3.37 -18.40 -1.13
N ASP A 11 2.55 -18.31 -0.10
CA ASP A 11 1.79 -17.12 0.24
C ASP A 11 2.82 -16.01 0.38
N LEU A 12 2.82 -15.11 -0.59
CA LEU A 12 3.58 -13.89 -0.54
C LEU A 12 2.86 -13.05 0.52
N SER A 13 3.01 -13.44 1.78
CA SER A 13 2.41 -12.80 2.95
C SER A 13 3.10 -11.47 3.14
N VAL A 14 2.74 -10.51 2.29
CA VAL A 14 2.97 -9.10 2.56
C VAL A 14 2.20 -8.81 3.83
N VAL A 15 2.93 -8.60 4.92
CA VAL A 15 2.34 -8.12 6.17
C VAL A 15 1.66 -6.80 5.82
N PRO A 16 0.31 -6.70 5.91
CA PRO A 16 -0.41 -5.52 5.45
C PRO A 16 0.03 -4.21 6.14
N ASP A 17 0.68 -4.31 7.31
CA ASP A 17 1.25 -3.20 8.06
C ASP A 17 2.59 -2.68 7.50
N ASP A 18 3.37 -3.49 6.77
CA ASP A 18 4.68 -3.08 6.25
C ASP A 18 4.56 -2.15 5.03
N VAL A 19 3.53 -2.32 4.21
CA VAL A 19 3.29 -1.49 3.01
C VAL A 19 3.00 -0.02 3.35
N PRO A 20 2.12 0.31 4.32
CA PRO A 20 1.97 1.66 4.83
C PRO A 20 3.26 2.26 5.38
N ALA A 21 4.07 1.46 6.10
CA ALA A 21 5.31 1.93 6.71
C ALA A 21 6.35 2.33 5.64
N VAL A 22 6.49 1.52 4.59
CA VAL A 22 7.37 1.83 3.44
C VAL A 22 6.86 3.06 2.68
N GLY A 23 5.54 3.18 2.47
CA GLY A 23 4.95 4.36 1.84
C GLY A 23 5.23 5.64 2.63
N ARG A 24 5.06 5.59 3.96
CA ARG A 24 5.37 6.72 4.86
C ARG A 24 6.85 7.09 4.83
N TYR A 25 7.74 6.10 4.90
CA TYR A 25 9.18 6.34 4.83
C TYR A 25 9.59 6.99 3.50
N ALA A 26 9.05 6.51 2.37
CA ALA A 26 9.31 7.09 1.06
C ALA A 26 8.81 8.54 0.96
N TYR A 27 7.64 8.85 1.55
CA TYR A 27 7.11 10.20 1.61
C TYR A 27 7.98 11.14 2.45
N GLU A 28 8.35 10.73 3.66
CA GLU A 28 9.22 11.52 4.54
C GLU A 28 10.59 11.77 3.89
N MET A 29 11.15 10.77 3.22
CA MET A 29 12.40 10.91 2.47
C MET A 29 12.26 11.89 1.30
N ALA A 30 11.19 11.80 0.50
CA ALA A 30 10.93 12.71 -0.61
C ALA A 30 10.81 14.17 -0.14
N GLN A 31 10.12 14.40 0.99
CA GLN A 31 9.98 15.72 1.59
C GLN A 31 11.33 16.28 2.07
N ASN A 32 12.13 15.48 2.78
CA ASN A 32 13.45 15.89 3.24
C ASN A 32 14.38 16.25 2.08
N LEU A 33 14.37 15.43 1.02
CA LEU A 33 15.16 15.67 -0.17
C LEU A 33 14.72 16.92 -0.93
N LYS A 34 13.41 17.18 -1.01
CA LYS A 34 12.85 18.40 -1.59
C LYS A 34 13.33 19.64 -0.82
N SER A 35 13.21 19.65 0.51
CA SER A 35 13.68 20.78 1.32
C SER A 35 15.20 20.99 1.21
N ALA A 36 15.99 19.92 1.16
CA ALA A 36 17.42 20.03 0.96
C ALA A 36 17.77 20.63 -0.42
N LEU A 37 17.06 20.21 -1.46
CA LEU A 37 17.26 20.71 -2.82
C LEU A 37 16.84 22.18 -2.95
N GLU A 38 15.73 22.58 -2.32
CA GLU A 38 15.29 23.99 -2.24
C GLU A 38 16.35 24.86 -1.53
N SER A 39 16.89 24.39 -0.39
CA SER A 39 17.97 25.09 0.31
C SER A 39 19.20 25.27 -0.57
N ALA A 40 19.65 24.20 -1.24
CA ALA A 40 20.78 24.29 -2.17
C ALA A 40 20.46 25.24 -3.35
N GLY A 41 19.19 25.30 -3.77
CA GLY A 41 18.72 26.23 -4.79
C GLY A 41 18.91 27.69 -4.37
N HIS A 42 18.57 28.03 -3.13
CA HIS A 42 18.82 29.35 -2.57
C HIS A 42 20.30 29.70 -2.48
N ASP A 43 21.15 28.74 -2.09
CA ASP A 43 22.60 28.95 -2.01
C ASP A 43 23.21 29.21 -3.40
N VAL A 44 22.77 28.47 -4.42
CA VAL A 44 23.23 28.67 -5.81
C VAL A 44 22.72 29.98 -6.39
N ASP A 45 21.47 30.36 -6.12
CA ASP A 45 20.93 31.65 -6.56
C ASP A 45 21.70 32.82 -5.93
N SER A 46 21.97 32.74 -4.63
CA SER A 46 22.80 33.73 -3.92
C SER A 46 24.21 33.84 -4.51
N LEU A 47 24.83 32.70 -4.82
CA LEU A 47 26.18 32.64 -5.40
C LEU A 47 26.24 33.27 -6.80
N THR A 48 25.27 32.94 -7.66
CA THR A 48 25.25 33.31 -9.08
C THR A 48 24.66 34.71 -9.33
N SER A 49 23.78 35.19 -8.46
CA SER A 49 23.27 36.57 -8.49
C SER A 49 24.21 37.57 -7.80
N GLY A 50 25.05 37.09 -6.88
CA GLY A 50 25.98 37.90 -6.09
C GLY A 50 27.29 38.23 -6.82
N GLY A 51 28.42 37.91 -6.19
CA GLY A 51 29.76 38.33 -6.63
C GLY A 51 30.32 37.55 -7.82
N TRP A 52 29.77 36.37 -8.14
CA TRP A 52 30.25 35.53 -9.23
C TRP A 52 29.36 35.67 -10.46
N ARG A 53 29.62 36.69 -11.28
CA ARG A 53 28.91 36.96 -12.53
C ARG A 53 29.87 36.87 -13.71
N SER A 54 30.03 35.66 -14.25
CA SER A 54 30.81 35.39 -15.46
C SER A 54 30.12 34.30 -16.29
N GLY A 55 30.56 34.07 -17.53
CA GLY A 55 29.99 33.02 -18.37
C GLY A 55 30.10 31.61 -17.77
N ALA A 56 31.05 31.38 -16.86
CA ALA A 56 31.13 30.15 -16.07
C ALA A 56 30.00 30.06 -15.03
N ALA A 57 29.64 31.17 -14.40
CA ALA A 57 28.51 31.24 -13.47
C ALA A 57 27.18 30.99 -14.20
N ASP A 58 27.01 31.56 -15.40
CA ASP A 58 25.81 31.32 -16.23
C ASP A 58 25.67 29.83 -16.62
N SER A 59 26.79 29.22 -17.04
CA SER A 59 26.83 27.80 -17.40
C SER A 59 26.53 26.90 -16.19
N TYR A 60 27.07 27.25 -15.02
CA TYR A 60 26.80 26.55 -13.77
C TYR A 60 25.34 26.70 -13.34
N ALA A 61 24.77 27.90 -13.40
CA ALA A 61 23.37 28.15 -13.07
C ALA A 61 22.42 27.35 -13.99
N ALA A 62 22.73 27.28 -15.29
CA ALA A 62 21.97 26.48 -16.24
C ALA A 62 22.03 24.97 -15.91
N GLY A 63 23.22 24.44 -15.64
CA GLY A 63 23.39 23.03 -15.26
C GLY A 63 22.73 22.71 -13.91
N TRP A 64 22.83 23.63 -12.95
CA TRP A 64 22.15 23.52 -11.66
C TRP A 64 20.63 23.48 -11.84
N LYS A 65 20.07 24.34 -12.70
CA LYS A 65 18.63 24.33 -12.99
C LYS A 65 18.17 22.98 -13.53
N GLU A 66 18.92 22.38 -14.44
CA GLU A 66 18.59 21.05 -14.98
C GLU A 66 18.65 19.97 -13.89
N CYS A 67 19.66 20.00 -13.02
CA CYS A 67 19.76 19.12 -11.86
C CYS A 67 18.55 19.29 -10.91
N PHE A 68 18.19 20.53 -10.60
CA PHE A 68 17.06 20.87 -9.73
C PHE A 68 15.73 20.37 -10.29
N ASP A 69 15.49 20.62 -11.58
CA ASP A 69 14.28 20.19 -12.28
C ASP A 69 14.23 18.64 -12.33
N GLY A 70 15.36 17.97 -12.56
CA GLY A 70 15.48 16.52 -12.51
C GLY A 70 15.21 15.92 -11.13
N GLY A 71 15.81 16.50 -10.09
CA GLY A 71 15.62 16.09 -8.69
C GLY A 71 14.15 16.20 -8.25
N THR A 72 13.51 17.32 -8.60
CA THR A 72 12.10 17.54 -8.29
C THR A 72 11.19 16.48 -8.92
N ARG A 73 11.45 16.07 -10.18
CA ARG A 73 10.70 14.98 -10.83
C ARG A 73 10.86 13.64 -10.11
N ILE A 74 12.05 13.33 -9.61
CA ILE A 74 12.30 12.10 -8.84
C ILE A 74 11.51 12.13 -7.54
N PHE A 75 11.50 13.26 -6.84
CA PHE A 75 10.78 13.39 -5.58
C PHE A 75 9.27 13.33 -5.77
N ASP A 76 8.74 13.94 -6.84
CA ASP A 76 7.33 13.79 -7.20
C ASP A 76 6.97 12.33 -7.51
N ALA A 77 7.85 11.59 -8.21
CA ALA A 77 7.64 10.17 -8.47
C ALA A 77 7.65 9.34 -7.18
N LEU A 78 8.55 9.63 -6.23
CA LEU A 78 8.59 9.00 -4.91
C LEU A 78 7.29 9.26 -4.13
N THR A 79 6.81 10.50 -4.11
CA THR A 79 5.55 10.87 -3.47
C THR A 79 4.35 10.15 -4.11
N GLN A 80 4.31 10.05 -5.44
CA GLN A 80 3.26 9.29 -6.14
C GLN A 80 3.31 7.79 -5.83
N MET A 81 4.50 7.20 -5.66
CA MET A 81 4.63 5.82 -5.23
C MET A 81 4.14 5.64 -3.79
N ALA A 82 4.50 6.55 -2.88
CA ALA A 82 4.02 6.54 -1.50
C ALA A 82 2.49 6.61 -1.41
N ASP A 83 1.85 7.48 -2.21
CA ASP A 83 0.40 7.62 -2.29
C ASP A 83 -0.27 6.31 -2.74
N LYS A 84 0.21 5.71 -3.83
CA LYS A 84 -0.29 4.44 -4.35
C LYS A 84 -0.14 3.29 -3.35
N LEU A 85 0.98 3.22 -2.62
CA LEU A 85 1.20 2.22 -1.58
C LEU A 85 0.22 2.40 -0.41
N GLY A 86 -0.06 3.64 -0.02
CA GLY A 86 -1.09 3.97 0.98
C GLY A 86 -2.50 3.55 0.55
N VAL A 87 -2.90 3.87 -0.69
CA VAL A 87 -4.20 3.49 -1.26
C VAL A 87 -4.33 1.97 -1.37
N ASN A 88 -3.28 1.26 -1.78
CA ASN A 88 -3.31 -0.20 -1.85
C ASN A 88 -3.49 -0.83 -0.47
N ALA A 89 -2.81 -0.34 0.56
CA ALA A 89 -2.96 -0.86 1.91
C ALA A 89 -4.39 -0.66 2.47
N ASP A 90 -5.02 0.48 2.20
CA ASP A 90 -6.42 0.73 2.60
C ASP A 90 -7.40 -0.23 1.89
N ASN A 91 -7.20 -0.46 0.58
CA ASN A 91 -8.00 -1.42 -0.18
C ASN A 91 -7.84 -2.86 0.31
N TYR A 92 -6.62 -3.27 0.68
CA TYR A 92 -6.38 -4.59 1.26
C TYR A 92 -7.13 -4.75 2.58
N ARG A 93 -7.07 -3.77 3.48
CA ARG A 93 -7.79 -3.80 4.76
C ARG A 93 -9.30 -3.92 4.58
N ARG A 94 -9.89 -3.14 3.67
CA ARG A 94 -11.34 -3.22 3.38
C ARG A 94 -11.77 -4.57 2.83
N ARG A 95 -10.96 -5.17 1.94
CA ARG A 95 -11.24 -6.51 1.39
C ARG A 95 -11.17 -7.58 2.47
N ASP A 96 -10.21 -7.46 3.38
CA ASP A 96 -10.08 -8.37 4.52
C ASP A 96 -11.28 -8.28 5.47
N ASP A 97 -11.66 -7.06 5.89
CA ASP A 97 -12.84 -6.82 6.74
C ASP A 97 -14.13 -7.37 6.11
N SER A 98 -14.32 -7.17 4.81
CA SER A 98 -15.47 -7.70 4.06
C SER A 98 -15.46 -9.23 4.01
N SER A 99 -14.29 -9.84 3.87
CA SER A 99 -14.13 -11.30 3.82
C SER A 99 -14.36 -11.93 5.19
N ALA A 100 -13.81 -11.33 6.25
CA ALA A 100 -14.03 -11.74 7.64
C ALA A 100 -15.50 -11.64 8.05
N SER A 101 -16.18 -10.57 7.63
CA SER A 101 -17.63 -10.38 7.83
C SER A 101 -18.45 -11.46 7.13
N SER A 102 -18.09 -11.79 5.88
CA SER A 102 -18.76 -12.83 5.10
C SER A 102 -18.55 -14.22 5.71
N PHE A 103 -17.34 -14.53 6.15
CA PHE A 103 -17.01 -15.80 6.82
C PHE A 103 -17.76 -15.94 8.15
N THR A 104 -17.80 -14.89 8.97
CA THR A 104 -18.54 -14.89 10.25
C THR A 104 -20.04 -15.09 10.03
N GLY A 105 -20.61 -14.47 8.99
CA GLY A 105 -22.01 -14.65 8.60
C GLY A 105 -22.34 -16.08 8.13
N LEU A 106 -21.44 -16.70 7.36
CA LEU A 106 -21.59 -18.10 6.93
C LEU A 106 -21.49 -19.09 8.11
N ASN A 107 -20.56 -18.84 9.03
CA ASN A 107 -20.38 -19.67 10.23
C ASN A 107 -21.58 -19.57 11.20
N MET A 108 -22.19 -18.38 11.35
CA MET A 108 -23.43 -18.23 12.14
C MET A 108 -24.67 -18.78 11.41
N GLY A 109 -24.76 -18.67 10.08
CA GLY A 109 -25.88 -19.21 9.31
C GLY A 109 -25.91 -20.74 9.23
N GLY A 110 -24.74 -21.39 9.26
CA GLY A 110 -24.61 -22.85 9.24
C GLY A 110 -25.03 -23.54 10.54
N ALA A 111 -24.91 -22.88 11.70
CA ALA A 111 -25.28 -23.44 12.99
C ALA A 111 -26.81 -23.40 13.26
N ALA A 112 -27.56 -22.52 12.59
CA ALA A 112 -28.99 -22.33 12.83
C ALA A 112 -29.92 -23.23 12.01
N SER A 113 -29.41 -24.05 11.08
CA SER A 113 -30.21 -24.85 10.14
C SER A 113 -30.09 -26.37 10.32
N ARG A 114 -30.00 -26.89 11.55
CA ARG A 114 -30.28 -28.31 11.83
C ARG A 114 -31.74 -28.48 12.22
N PRO A 115 -32.65 -28.85 11.30
CA PRO A 115 -33.98 -29.31 11.70
C PRO A 115 -33.84 -30.64 12.46
N GLU A 116 -34.10 -30.59 13.76
CA GLU A 116 -34.35 -31.73 14.64
C GLU A 116 -35.35 -32.67 13.94
N ARG A 117 -34.87 -33.84 13.49
CA ARG A 117 -35.75 -34.89 12.95
C ARG A 117 -36.60 -35.42 14.11
N SER A 118 -37.76 -34.80 14.32
CA SER A 118 -38.83 -35.32 15.17
C SER A 118 -39.26 -36.69 14.65
N ARG A 119 -38.74 -37.76 15.27
CA ARG A 119 -39.26 -39.13 15.09
C ARG A 119 -40.56 -39.24 15.88
N SER A 120 -41.65 -38.83 15.25
CA SER A 120 -43.00 -39.06 15.75
C SER A 120 -43.38 -40.54 15.54
N ILE A 121 -43.01 -41.40 16.49
CA ILE A 121 -43.63 -42.73 16.63
C ILE A 121 -44.99 -42.51 17.30
N TRP A 122 -46.04 -42.46 16.48
CA TRP A 122 -47.41 -42.66 16.91
C TRP A 122 -48.06 -43.57 15.89
N ILE A 123 -48.37 -44.82 16.26
CA ILE A 123 -49.62 -45.49 15.90
C ILE A 123 -49.91 -46.46 17.05
N THR A 124 -50.84 -46.02 17.88
CA THR A 124 -51.53 -46.79 18.92
C THR A 124 -52.55 -47.72 18.25
N SER A 125 -52.57 -48.97 18.71
CA SER A 125 -53.73 -49.88 18.83
C SER A 125 -55.00 -49.57 18.02
N THR A 126 -55.38 -50.48 17.12
CA THR A 126 -56.80 -50.71 16.78
C THR A 126 -57.14 -52.18 16.99
N ARG A 127 -57.99 -52.36 18.00
CA ARG A 127 -58.71 -53.55 18.45
C ARG A 127 -59.56 -54.19 17.34
N ARG A 128 -59.36 -55.48 17.06
CA ARG A 128 -60.37 -56.54 17.17
C ARG A 128 -59.75 -57.92 17.05
#